data_AF-A0A6L5FCK2-F1
#
_entry.id   AF-A0A6L5FCK2-F1
#
_cell.length_a   1.000
_cell.length_b   1.000
_cell.length_c   1.000
_cell.angle_alpha   90.00
_cell.angle_beta   90.00
_cell.angle_gamma   90.00
#
_symmetry.space_group_name_H-M   'P 1'
#
loop_
_entity.id
_entity.type
_entity.pdbx_description
1 polymer ?
#
loop_
_entity_poly.entity_id
_entity_poly.type
_entity_poly.pdbx_seq_one_letter_code
_entity_poly.pdbx_strand_id
1 'polypeptide(L)'
;MASHIETTLRGRDLLRHPILGKGTAFSHEERHDLNLDGLLPHEVETIDHQLERVHIALDLHTDDLAKHIYLRQVQERSRIIFYRYLLANMEEVLPIVYTPTVGQACEQFSRIYRIPHGLFVAYPDIDRIDHMIANYGAERIQV
;
A
#
# COMPACT_ATOMS: atom_id res chain seq x y z
N MET A 1 19.11 -17.04 -1.38
CA MET A 1 17.78 -16.38 -1.48
C MET A 1 17.49 -16.22 -2.96
N ALA A 2 16.27 -16.51 -3.42
CA ALA A 2 15.93 -16.35 -4.83
C ALA A 2 16.19 -14.90 -5.25
N SER A 3 16.90 -14.71 -6.37
CA SER A 3 17.28 -13.38 -6.89
C SER A 3 16.11 -12.62 -7.52
N HIS A 4 14.97 -13.28 -7.66
CA HIS A 4 13.76 -12.76 -8.32
C HIS A 4 12.51 -13.43 -7.73
N ILE A 5 11.36 -12.79 -7.94
CA ILE A 5 10.03 -13.30 -7.59
C ILE A 5 9.28 -13.55 -8.90
N GLU A 6 8.74 -14.76 -9.08
CA GLU A 6 7.92 -15.10 -10.23
C GLU A 6 6.44 -14.75 -9.97
N THR A 7 5.72 -14.36 -11.02
CA THR A 7 4.28 -14.08 -10.92
C THR A 7 3.56 -14.35 -12.23
N THR A 8 2.30 -14.73 -12.14
CA THR A 8 1.36 -14.86 -13.27
C THR A 8 0.62 -13.55 -13.56
N LEU A 9 0.70 -12.54 -12.69
CA LEU A 9 0.03 -11.26 -12.89
C LEU A 9 0.65 -10.48 -14.05
N ARG A 10 -0.20 -9.78 -14.82
CA ARG A 10 0.19 -8.99 -15.99
C ARG A 10 -0.62 -7.69 -16.05
N GLY A 11 -0.12 -6.72 -16.82
CA GLY A 11 -0.87 -5.50 -17.12
C GLY A 11 -1.34 -4.75 -15.87
N ARG A 12 -2.61 -4.32 -15.90
CA ARG A 12 -3.22 -3.56 -14.80
C ARG A 12 -3.35 -4.33 -13.50
N ASP A 13 -3.48 -5.66 -13.55
CA ASP A 13 -3.61 -6.47 -12.33
C ASP A 13 -2.30 -6.51 -11.57
N LEU A 14 -1.17 -6.59 -12.29
CA LEU A 14 0.16 -6.44 -11.69
C LEU A 14 0.36 -5.02 -11.11
N LEU A 15 -0.02 -3.97 -11.85
CA LEU A 15 0.14 -2.58 -11.38
C LEU A 15 -0.67 -2.28 -10.11
N ARG A 16 -1.81 -2.95 -9.92
CA ARG A 16 -2.66 -2.81 -8.74
C ARG A 16 -2.22 -3.70 -7.58
N HIS A 17 -1.29 -4.61 -7.80
CA HIS A 17 -0.85 -5.52 -6.75
C HIS A 17 0.08 -4.81 -5.76
N PRO A 18 -0.31 -4.66 -4.48
CA PRO A 18 0.39 -3.78 -3.53
C PRO A 18 1.83 -4.20 -3.19
N ILE A 19 2.18 -5.46 -3.43
CA ILE A 19 3.51 -6.01 -3.13
C ILE A 19 4.38 -6.13 -4.39
N LEU A 20 3.74 -6.40 -5.55
CA LEU A 20 4.45 -6.74 -6.78
C LEU A 20 4.52 -5.55 -7.75
N GLY A 21 3.59 -4.62 -7.64
CA GLY A 21 3.58 -3.38 -8.41
C GLY A 21 4.75 -2.48 -8.01
N LYS A 22 5.64 -2.22 -8.97
CA LYS A 22 6.74 -1.26 -8.85
C LYS A 22 6.39 0.14 -9.39
N GLY A 23 5.19 0.31 -9.97
CA GLY A 23 4.80 1.54 -10.62
C GLY A 23 5.77 1.94 -11.73
N THR A 24 6.26 3.18 -11.71
CA THR A 24 7.22 3.72 -12.69
C THR A 24 8.61 3.09 -12.64
N ALA A 25 8.91 2.27 -11.62
CA ALA A 25 10.22 1.63 -11.45
C ALA A 25 10.37 0.28 -12.17
N PHE A 26 9.35 -0.18 -12.92
CA PHE A 26 9.54 -1.30 -13.84
C PHE A 26 10.49 -0.90 -14.97
N SER A 27 11.51 -1.72 -15.23
CA SER A 27 12.43 -1.53 -16.36
C SER A 27 11.71 -1.67 -17.69
N HIS A 28 12.29 -1.20 -18.80
CA HIS A 28 11.68 -1.39 -20.12
C HIS A 28 11.49 -2.87 -20.49
N GLU A 29 12.43 -3.72 -20.11
CA GLU A 29 12.33 -5.18 -20.30
C GLU A 29 11.18 -5.77 -19.48
N GLU A 30 11.09 -5.43 -18.19
CA GLU A 30 9.96 -5.87 -17.34
C GLU A 30 8.62 -5.36 -17.88
N ARG A 31 8.57 -4.15 -18.43
CA ARG A 31 7.35 -3.60 -19.01
C ARG A 31 6.90 -4.38 -20.23
N HIS A 32 7.84 -4.78 -21.09
CA HIS A 32 7.54 -5.61 -22.24
C HIS A 32 7.02 -6.99 -21.80
N ASP A 33 7.78 -7.68 -20.95
CA ASP A 33 7.51 -9.06 -20.54
C ASP A 33 6.23 -9.19 -19.69
N LEU A 34 5.86 -8.13 -18.98
CA LEU A 34 4.71 -8.10 -18.07
C LEU A 34 3.48 -7.38 -18.64
N ASN A 35 3.48 -7.06 -19.95
CA ASN A 35 2.39 -6.38 -20.67
C ASN A 35 2.03 -5.00 -20.08
N LEU A 36 3.03 -4.18 -19.77
CA LEU A 36 2.89 -2.83 -19.20
C LEU A 36 3.15 -1.71 -20.21
N ASP A 37 3.55 -2.03 -21.44
CA ASP A 37 3.75 -1.04 -22.51
C ASP A 37 2.49 -0.18 -22.71
N GLY A 38 2.67 1.14 -22.70
CA GLY A 38 1.58 2.12 -22.79
C GLY A 38 0.77 2.34 -21.50
N LEU A 39 1.03 1.60 -20.42
CA LEU A 39 0.34 1.77 -19.13
C LEU A 39 1.09 2.69 -18.15
N LEU A 40 2.35 2.99 -18.44
CA LEU A 40 3.22 3.83 -17.61
C LEU A 40 3.87 4.93 -18.48
N PRO A 41 4.22 6.09 -17.90
CA PRO A 41 5.07 7.08 -18.55
C PRO A 41 6.38 6.45 -19.06
N HIS A 42 6.95 6.98 -20.15
CA HIS A 42 8.14 6.38 -20.77
C HIS A 42 9.32 6.24 -19.79
N GLU A 43 9.58 7.26 -18.98
CA GLU A 43 10.69 7.31 -18.04
C GLU A 43 10.64 6.17 -17.00
N VAL A 44 11.80 5.60 -16.69
CA VAL A 44 11.97 4.61 -15.61
C VAL A 44 12.52 5.31 -14.38
N GLU A 45 11.72 5.36 -13.32
CA GLU A 45 12.11 6.01 -12.08
C GLU A 45 12.85 5.05 -11.14
N THR A 46 13.78 5.60 -10.35
CA THR A 46 14.35 4.87 -9.21
C THR A 46 13.36 4.88 -8.04
N ILE A 47 13.59 4.00 -7.06
CA ILE A 47 12.82 4.03 -5.82
C ILE A 47 12.92 5.39 -5.10
N ASP A 48 14.07 6.05 -5.18
CA ASP A 48 14.31 7.34 -4.52
C ASP A 48 13.48 8.46 -5.14
N HIS A 49 13.34 8.50 -6.48
CA HIS A 49 12.42 9.43 -7.15
C HIS A 49 10.96 9.20 -6.70
N GLN A 50 10.57 7.94 -6.48
CA GLN A 50 9.23 7.63 -5.98
C GLN A 50 9.03 8.09 -4.53
N LEU A 51 10.06 7.95 -3.68
CA LEU A 51 10.05 8.42 -2.29
C LEU A 51 9.99 9.95 -2.21
N GLU A 52 10.73 10.65 -3.07
CA GLU A 52 10.68 12.12 -3.18
C GLU A 52 9.27 12.61 -3.55
N ARG A 53 8.59 11.94 -4.49
CA ARG A 53 7.20 12.27 -4.82
C ARG A 53 6.24 12.04 -3.64
N VAL A 54 6.48 11.03 -2.82
CA VAL A 54 5.70 10.81 -1.59
C VAL A 54 5.93 11.95 -0.61
N HIS A 55 7.18 12.38 -0.43
CA HIS A 55 7.53 13.51 0.43
C HIS A 55 6.83 14.80 -0.02
N ILE A 56 6.98 15.19 -1.28
CA ILE A 56 6.36 16.39 -1.86
C ILE A 56 4.84 16.35 -1.68
N ALA A 57 4.20 15.21 -1.96
CA ALA A 57 2.77 15.07 -1.81
C ALA A 57 2.32 15.12 -0.34
N LEU A 58 3.12 14.62 0.60
CA LEU A 58 2.82 14.70 2.03
C LEU A 58 2.85 16.15 2.53
N ASP A 59 3.81 16.95 2.07
CA ASP A 59 3.96 18.37 2.42
C ASP A 59 2.79 19.25 1.94
N LEU A 60 2.06 18.81 0.92
CA LEU A 60 0.84 19.49 0.46
C LEU A 60 -0.32 19.37 1.45
N HIS A 61 -0.25 18.45 2.43
CA HIS A 61 -1.30 18.24 3.41
C HIS A 61 -0.99 19.02 4.69
N THR A 62 -1.93 19.86 5.12
CA THR A 62 -1.73 20.79 6.24
C THR A 62 -2.04 20.20 7.60
N ASP A 63 -2.83 19.12 7.67
CA ASP A 63 -3.22 18.46 8.91
C ASP A 63 -2.83 16.98 8.93
N ASP A 64 -2.61 16.46 10.14
CA ASP A 64 -2.08 15.11 10.34
C ASP A 64 -3.07 14.03 9.90
N LEU A 65 -4.39 14.27 10.00
CA LEU A 65 -5.38 13.30 9.54
C LEU A 65 -5.34 13.16 8.01
N ALA A 66 -5.20 14.27 7.29
CA ALA A 66 -5.05 14.25 5.85
C ALA A 66 -3.74 13.57 5.42
N LYS A 67 -2.63 13.83 6.13
CA LYS A 67 -1.36 13.10 5.96
C LYS A 67 -1.52 11.60 6.23
N HIS A 68 -2.24 11.22 7.27
CA HIS A 68 -2.55 9.82 7.59
C HIS A 68 -3.29 9.15 6.43
N ILE A 69 -4.38 9.76 5.96
CA ILE A 69 -5.18 9.25 4.83
C ILE A 69 -4.30 9.07 3.59
N TYR A 70 -3.43 10.03 3.29
CA TYR A 70 -2.50 9.95 2.16
C TYR A 70 -1.51 8.78 2.31
N LEU A 71 -0.87 8.63 3.46
CA LEU A 71 0.08 7.54 3.72
C LEU A 71 -0.61 6.16 3.68
N ARG A 72 -1.87 6.06 4.12
CA ARG A 72 -2.68 4.84 3.94
C ARG A 72 -2.91 4.51 2.47
N GLN A 73 -3.18 5.50 1.63
CA GLN A 73 -3.30 5.29 0.18
C GLN A 73 -1.96 4.89 -0.46
N VAL A 74 -0.83 5.40 0.03
CA VAL A 74 0.49 4.95 -0.40
C VAL A 74 0.69 3.48 -0.05
N GLN A 75 0.35 3.07 1.18
CA GLN A 75 0.43 1.67 1.62
C GLN A 75 -0.45 0.73 0.77
N GLU A 76 -1.64 1.16 0.40
CA GLU A 76 -2.58 0.44 -0.46
C GLU A 76 -2.05 0.25 -1.88
N ARG A 77 -1.37 1.27 -2.43
CA ARG A 77 -0.82 1.23 -3.79
C ARG A 77 0.50 0.47 -3.86
N SER A 78 1.39 0.69 -2.89
CA SER A 78 2.69 0.03 -2.81
C SER A 78 3.16 -0.07 -1.36
N ARG A 79 3.15 -1.29 -0.82
CA ARG A 79 3.69 -1.56 0.51
C ARG A 79 5.19 -1.29 0.57
N ILE A 80 5.93 -1.55 -0.51
CA ILE A 80 7.37 -1.33 -0.57
C ILE A 80 7.68 0.15 -0.37
N ILE A 81 7.00 1.04 -1.11
CA ILE A 81 7.21 2.49 -0.98
C ILE A 81 6.79 3.00 0.39
N PHE A 82 5.64 2.57 0.90
CA PHE A 82 5.20 2.95 2.24
C PHE A 82 6.24 2.58 3.31
N TYR A 83 6.70 1.33 3.36
CA TYR A 83 7.66 0.90 4.37
C TYR A 83 9.04 1.52 4.18
N ARG A 84 9.49 1.72 2.94
CA ARG A 84 10.77 2.42 2.67
C ARG A 84 10.71 3.88 3.13
N TYR A 85 9.61 4.58 2.84
CA TYR A 85 9.40 5.95 3.30
C TYR A 85 9.31 6.04 4.83
N LEU A 86 8.54 5.15 5.46
CA LEU A 86 8.40 5.06 6.92
C LEU A 86 9.75 4.84 7.60
N LEU A 87 10.56 3.89 7.10
CA LEU A 87 11.87 3.58 7.69
C LEU A 87 12.87 4.73 7.55
N ALA A 88 12.82 5.46 6.44
CA ALA A 88 13.70 6.60 6.20
C ALA A 88 13.32 7.84 7.03
N ASN A 89 12.03 8.01 7.36
CA ASN A 89 11.48 9.22 7.99
C ASN A 89 10.72 8.90 9.29
N MET A 90 11.22 7.94 10.06
CA MET A 90 10.46 7.30 11.14
C MET A 90 9.98 8.28 12.22
N GLU A 91 10.84 9.21 12.64
CA GLU A 91 10.52 10.20 13.69
C GLU A 91 9.35 11.11 13.29
N GLU A 92 9.29 11.54 12.03
CA GLU A 92 8.24 12.40 11.52
C GLU A 92 6.95 11.61 11.20
N VAL A 93 7.09 10.39 10.66
CA VAL A 93 5.96 9.64 10.12
C VAL A 93 5.22 8.83 11.20
N LEU A 94 5.91 8.35 12.25
CA LEU A 94 5.27 7.55 13.30
C LEU A 94 4.08 8.24 13.97
N PRO A 95 4.16 9.53 14.37
CA PRO A 95 3.01 10.23 14.96
C PRO A 95 1.80 10.32 14.03
N ILE A 96 2.02 10.27 12.72
CA ILE A 96 0.98 10.35 11.69
C ILE A 96 0.31 8.99 11.47
N VAL A 97 1.08 7.90 11.39
CA VAL A 97 0.53 6.55 11.11
C VAL A 97 0.11 5.81 12.38
N TYR A 98 0.56 6.27 13.55
CA TYR A 98 0.26 5.71 14.87
C TYR A 98 -0.26 6.81 15.80
N THR A 99 0.02 6.72 17.10
CA THR A 99 -0.43 7.71 18.09
C THR A 99 0.27 9.05 17.90
N PRO A 100 -0.44 10.20 17.95
CA PRO A 100 -1.85 10.33 18.32
C PRO A 100 -2.84 10.21 17.15
N THR A 101 -2.42 10.41 15.91
CA THR A 101 -3.30 10.62 14.74
C THR A 101 -4.18 9.41 14.41
N VAL A 102 -3.70 8.18 14.66
CA VAL A 102 -4.51 6.97 14.49
C VAL A 102 -5.76 6.98 15.38
N GLY A 103 -5.71 7.62 16.54
CA GLY A 103 -6.88 7.79 17.43
C GLY A 103 -7.96 8.64 16.76
N GLN A 104 -7.58 9.78 16.20
CA GLN A 104 -8.49 10.64 15.43
C GLN A 104 -9.01 9.91 14.18
N ALA A 105 -8.15 9.14 13.49
CA ALA A 105 -8.56 8.33 12.34
C ALA A 105 -9.61 7.27 12.74
N CYS A 106 -9.49 6.67 13.92
CA CYS A 106 -10.48 5.75 14.48
C CYS A 106 -11.82 6.44 14.76
N GLU A 107 -11.81 7.62 15.39
CA GLU A 107 -13.04 8.41 15.64
C GLU A 107 -13.76 8.77 14.34
N GLN A 108 -13.00 9.04 13.27
CA GLN A 108 -13.54 9.42 11.97
C GLN A 108 -13.61 8.25 10.97
N PHE A 109 -13.39 7.00 11.40
CA PHE A 109 -13.16 5.85 10.51
C PHE A 109 -14.25 5.71 9.45
N SER A 110 -15.52 5.76 9.86
CA SER A 110 -16.67 5.65 8.94
C SER A 110 -16.72 6.75 7.87
N ARG A 111 -16.15 7.93 8.14
CA ARG A 111 -16.11 9.06 7.20
C ARG A 111 -14.96 8.95 6.21
N ILE A 112 -13.81 8.46 6.67
CA ILE A 112 -12.58 8.39 5.88
C ILE A 112 -12.37 7.02 5.20
N TYR A 113 -13.25 6.06 5.47
CA TYR A 113 -13.19 4.71 4.91
C TYR A 113 -13.14 4.72 3.38
N ARG A 114 -12.18 3.99 2.80
CA ARG A 114 -12.01 3.87 1.34
C ARG A 114 -11.87 2.43 0.86
N ILE A 115 -10.85 1.73 1.36
CA ILE A 115 -10.53 0.36 0.98
C ILE A 115 -10.58 -0.51 2.24
N PRO A 116 -11.21 -1.70 2.20
CA PRO A 116 -11.20 -2.62 3.32
C PRO A 116 -9.77 -3.05 3.64
N HIS A 117 -9.38 -2.88 4.90
CA HIS A 117 -8.10 -3.32 5.44
C HIS A 117 -8.32 -4.24 6.63
N GLY A 118 -7.76 -5.45 6.57
CA GLY A 118 -7.92 -6.47 7.61
C GLY A 118 -9.19 -7.28 7.44
N LEU A 119 -9.60 -7.94 8.53
CA LEU A 119 -10.79 -8.75 8.62
C LEU A 119 -11.76 -8.13 9.63
N PHE A 120 -13.02 -7.97 9.25
CA PHE A 120 -14.08 -7.45 10.13
C PHE A 120 -14.95 -8.61 10.57
N VAL A 121 -15.05 -8.85 11.88
CA VAL A 121 -15.88 -9.91 12.48
C VAL A 121 -16.78 -9.27 13.52
N ALA A 122 -18.10 -9.49 13.41
CA ALA A 122 -19.07 -8.97 14.37
C ALA A 122 -19.64 -10.10 15.25
N TYR A 123 -20.21 -9.74 16.41
CA TYR A 123 -20.80 -10.69 17.36
C TYR A 123 -21.78 -11.70 16.73
N PRO A 124 -22.68 -11.32 15.80
CA PRO A 124 -23.62 -12.27 15.19
C PRO A 124 -22.97 -13.30 14.25
N ASP A 125 -21.71 -13.11 13.86
CA ASP A 125 -21.04 -13.95 12.84
C ASP A 125 -20.24 -15.11 13.44
N ILE A 126 -20.42 -15.44 14.73
CA ILE A 126 -19.60 -16.42 15.44
C ILE A 126 -19.53 -17.79 14.74
N ASP A 127 -20.65 -18.27 14.21
CA ASP A 127 -20.74 -19.57 13.51
C ASP A 127 -20.13 -19.53 12.09
N ARG A 128 -19.72 -18.34 11.62
CA ARG A 128 -19.21 -18.11 10.26
C ARG A 128 -17.74 -17.68 10.24
N ILE A 129 -17.09 -17.59 11.40
CA ILE A 129 -15.71 -17.08 11.52
C ILE A 129 -14.74 -17.88 10.64
N ASP A 130 -14.81 -19.21 10.63
CA ASP A 130 -13.92 -20.04 9.80
C ASP A 130 -14.05 -19.73 8.30
N HIS A 131 -15.28 -19.53 7.82
CA HIS A 131 -15.53 -19.12 6.45
C HIS A 131 -15.03 -17.70 6.16
N MET A 132 -15.15 -16.78 7.11
CA MET A 132 -14.65 -15.40 6.97
C MET A 132 -13.12 -15.36 6.92
N ILE A 133 -12.43 -16.17 7.74
CA ILE A 133 -10.98 -16.32 7.72
C ILE A 133 -10.54 -16.94 6.39
N ALA A 134 -11.24 -17.98 5.90
CA ALA A 134 -10.94 -18.59 4.61
C ALA A 134 -11.00 -17.58 3.45
N ASN A 135 -11.95 -16.63 3.49
CA ASN A 135 -12.07 -15.56 2.49
C ASN A 135 -10.92 -14.54 2.51
N TYR A 136 -10.17 -14.42 3.61
CA TYR A 136 -9.02 -13.52 3.67
C TYR A 136 -7.90 -13.95 2.70
N GLY A 137 -7.86 -15.22 2.31
CA GLY A 137 -7.03 -15.71 1.20
C GLY A 137 -5.53 -15.70 1.45
N ALA A 138 -5.07 -15.51 2.69
CA ALA A 138 -3.66 -15.60 3.04
C ALA A 138 -3.27 -17.08 3.27
N GLU A 139 -2.30 -17.58 2.51
CA GLU A 139 -1.80 -18.96 2.63
C GLU A 139 -1.20 -19.26 4.03
N ARG A 140 -0.60 -18.23 4.66
CA ARG A 140 0.00 -18.34 5.98
C ARG A 140 -0.07 -17.01 6.72
N ILE A 141 -0.76 -17.01 7.86
CA ILE A 141 -0.81 -15.88 8.80
C ILE A 141 0.08 -16.23 9.99
N GLN A 142 0.98 -15.33 10.37
CA GLN A 142 1.90 -15.52 11.50
C GLN A 142 1.70 -14.49 12.62
N VAL A 143 1.16 -13.31 12.29
CA VAL A 143 0.84 -12.20 13.19
C VAL A 143 -0.39 -11.48 12.65
#